data_AF-A0A0N4YPY7-F1
#
_entry.id   AF-A0A0N4YPY7-F1
#
_cell.length_a   1.000
_cell.length_b   1.000
_cell.length_c   1.000
_cell.angle_alpha   90.00
_cell.angle_beta   90.00
_cell.angle_gamma   90.00
#
_symmetry.space_group_name_H-M   'P 1'
#
loop_
_entity.id
_entity.type
_entity.pdbx_description
1 polymer ?
#
loop_
_entity_poly.entity_id
_entity_poly.type
_entity_poly.pdbx_seq_one_letter_code
_entity_poly.pdbx_strand_id
1 'polypeptide(L)'
;MTESTEDLKMDGNRFFQQGRYQEAIDAYSKAIIRNPHVSTYFTNRALCHMNLKAWAKAAEDCSKAAFLDRNNVKVISTSFSYRFLYIIDCNPSEKLGAKLPDHSTKCNSV
;
A
#
# COMPACT_ATOMS: atom_id res chain seq x y z
N MET A 1 -24.26 13.48 8.71
CA MET A 1 -22.84 13.88 8.67
C MET A 1 -22.12 12.96 7.72
N THR A 2 -21.76 13.43 6.54
CA THR A 2 -20.87 12.70 5.62
C THR A 2 -19.44 13.08 6.00
N GLU A 3 -18.75 12.21 6.74
CA GLU A 3 -17.31 12.36 6.99
C GLU A 3 -16.60 12.45 5.63
N SER A 4 -15.81 13.49 5.42
CA SER A 4 -15.05 13.65 4.18
C SER A 4 -13.95 12.60 4.14
N THR A 5 -13.56 12.16 2.94
CA THR A 5 -12.42 11.25 2.76
C THR A 5 -11.13 11.85 3.34
N GLU A 6 -11.03 13.18 3.37
CA GLU A 6 -9.91 13.88 3.97
C GLU A 6 -9.91 13.86 5.49
N ASP A 7 -11.09 13.87 6.14
CA ASP A 7 -11.19 13.73 7.58
C ASP A 7 -10.71 12.34 8.00
N LEU A 8 -11.18 11.30 7.30
CA LEU A 8 -10.75 9.91 7.53
C LEU A 8 -9.24 9.73 7.34
N LYS A 9 -8.65 10.43 6.36
CA LYS A 9 -7.19 10.46 6.15
C LYS A 9 -6.48 11.13 7.33
N MET A 10 -7.00 12.26 7.81
CA MET A 10 -6.42 12.97 8.96
C MET A 10 -6.50 12.13 10.24
N ASP A 11 -7.61 11.45 10.47
CA ASP A 11 -7.77 10.52 11.58
C ASP A 11 -6.78 9.35 11.48
N GLY A 12 -6.65 8.76 10.30
CA GLY A 12 -5.64 7.73 10.04
C GLY A 12 -4.21 8.21 10.34
N ASN A 13 -3.87 9.44 9.95
CA ASN A 13 -2.56 10.04 10.25
C ASN A 13 -2.37 10.25 11.76
N ARG A 14 -3.42 10.68 12.47
CA ARG A 14 -3.39 10.86 13.93
C ARG A 14 -3.16 9.54 14.65
N PHE A 15 -3.88 8.48 14.26
CA PHE A 15 -3.68 7.14 14.83
C PHE A 15 -2.28 6.60 14.53
N PHE A 16 -1.75 6.86 13.32
CA PHE A 16 -0.39 6.48 12.96
C PHE A 16 0.65 7.15 13.86
N GLN A 17 0.50 8.46 14.13
CA GLN A 17 1.39 9.18 15.05
C GLN A 17 1.27 8.69 16.50
N GLN A 18 0.10 8.17 16.90
CA GLN A 18 -0.12 7.54 18.20
C GLN A 18 0.42 6.10 18.29
N GLY A 19 0.99 5.55 17.22
CA GLY A 19 1.43 4.15 17.15
C GLY A 19 0.28 3.14 17.06
N ARG A 20 -0.95 3.60 16.85
CA ARG A 20 -2.17 2.77 16.75
C ARG A 20 -2.40 2.36 15.30
N TYR A 21 -1.53 1.49 14.79
CA TYR A 21 -1.50 1.14 13.37
C TYR A 21 -2.74 0.39 12.88
N GLN A 22 -3.35 -0.45 13.72
CA GLN A 22 -4.58 -1.19 13.36
C GLN A 22 -5.76 -0.24 13.12
N GLU A 23 -5.96 0.74 14.01
CA GLU A 23 -7.04 1.70 13.88
C GLU A 23 -6.80 2.69 12.74
N ALA A 24 -5.53 3.03 12.49
CA ALA A 24 -5.14 3.76 11.29
C ALA A 24 -5.53 3.00 10.00
N ILE A 25 -5.30 1.68 9.95
CA ILE A 25 -5.69 0.82 8.83
C ILE A 25 -7.20 0.85 8.61
N ASP A 26 -7.99 0.80 9.68
CA ASP A 26 -9.45 0.86 9.58
C ASP A 26 -9.93 2.22 9.04
N ALA A 27 -9.35 3.32 9.53
CA ALA A 27 -9.64 4.67 9.04
C ALA A 27 -9.30 4.83 7.55
N TYR A 28 -8.12 4.38 7.12
CA TYR A 28 -7.74 4.39 5.70
C TYR A 28 -8.62 3.46 4.86
N SER A 29 -9.03 2.32 5.39
CA SER A 29 -9.91 1.39 4.67
C SER A 29 -11.30 2.00 4.44
N LYS A 30 -11.84 2.72 5.44
CA LYS A 30 -13.06 3.52 5.26
C LYS A 30 -12.87 4.61 4.19
N ALA A 31 -11.73 5.30 4.18
CA ALA A 31 -11.42 6.31 3.16
C ALA A 31 -11.36 5.70 1.76
N ILE A 32 -10.76 4.51 1.61
CA ILE A 32 -10.67 3.77 0.33
C ILE A 32 -12.05 3.35 -0.16
N ILE A 33 -12.94 2.87 0.74
CA ILE A 33 -14.32 2.50 0.36
C ILE A 33 -15.09 3.71 -0.19
N ARG A 34 -14.83 4.90 0.38
CA ARG A 34 -15.45 6.14 -0.07
C ARG A 34 -14.85 6.69 -1.35
N ASN A 35 -13.53 6.67 -1.48
CA ASN A 35 -12.82 7.12 -2.67
C ASN A 35 -11.61 6.22 -2.96
N PRO A 36 -11.78 5.21 -3.84
CA PRO A 36 -10.72 4.27 -4.18
C PRO A 36 -9.72 4.81 -5.21
N HIS A 37 -9.88 6.05 -5.69
CA HIS A 37 -9.03 6.62 -6.74
C HIS A 37 -7.78 7.32 -6.19
N VAL A 38 -7.64 7.43 -4.87
CA VAL A 38 -6.55 8.18 -4.24
C VAL A 38 -5.42 7.22 -3.82
N SER A 39 -4.28 7.30 -4.49
CA SER A 39 -3.08 6.49 -4.21
C SER A 39 -2.56 6.66 -2.78
N THR A 40 -2.68 7.88 -2.21
CA THR A 40 -2.23 8.23 -0.86
C THR A 40 -2.79 7.32 0.23
N TYR A 41 -4.07 6.93 0.15
CA TYR A 41 -4.69 6.09 1.19
C TYR A 41 -4.06 4.70 1.23
N PHE A 42 -3.77 4.13 0.06
CA PHE A 42 -3.08 2.84 -0.05
C PHE A 42 -1.64 2.93 0.45
N THR A 43 -0.91 4.02 0.12
CA THR A 43 0.46 4.21 0.62
C THR A 43 0.50 4.35 2.14
N ASN A 44 -0.42 5.11 2.73
CA ASN A 44 -0.48 5.29 4.18
C ASN A 44 -0.91 3.99 4.90
N ARG A 45 -1.82 3.21 4.31
CA ARG A 45 -2.18 1.88 4.83
C ARG A 45 -1.01 0.90 4.74
N ALA A 46 -0.25 0.93 3.64
CA ALA A 46 0.97 0.12 3.50
C ALA A 46 2.01 0.45 4.58
N LEU A 47 2.22 1.74 4.91
CA LEU A 47 3.08 2.17 6.01
C LEU A 47 2.63 1.59 7.36
N CYS A 48 1.32 1.57 7.63
CA CYS A 48 0.80 0.95 8.85
C CYS A 48 1.08 -0.55 8.88
N HIS A 49 0.88 -1.24 7.75
CA HIS A 49 1.19 -2.67 7.62
C HIS A 49 2.68 -2.96 7.84
N MET A 50 3.59 -2.10 7.39
CA MET A 50 5.02 -2.27 7.67
C MET A 50 5.34 -2.22 9.17
N ASN A 51 4.75 -1.29 9.90
CA ASN A 51 4.97 -1.18 11.34
C ASN A 51 4.46 -2.43 12.07
N LEU A 52 3.42 -3.07 11.52
CA LEU A 52 2.90 -4.35 11.98
C LEU A 52 3.65 -5.58 11.42
N LYS A 53 4.75 -5.38 10.67
CA LYS A 53 5.51 -6.42 9.96
C LYS A 53 4.66 -7.26 8.98
N ALA A 54 3.53 -6.72 8.52
CA ALA A 54 2.62 -7.33 7.56
C ALA A 54 3.04 -7.00 6.12
N TRP A 55 4.23 -7.42 5.74
CA TRP A 55 4.87 -7.07 4.45
C TRP A 55 4.06 -7.49 3.22
N ALA A 56 3.40 -8.66 3.28
CA ALA A 56 2.58 -9.16 2.18
C ALA A 56 1.43 -8.20 1.81
N LYS A 57 0.74 -7.68 2.84
CA LYS A 57 -0.37 -6.71 2.66
C LYS A 57 0.16 -5.35 2.20
N ALA A 58 1.29 -4.91 2.75
CA ALA A 58 1.94 -3.67 2.33
C ALA A 58 2.33 -3.69 0.84
N ALA A 59 2.83 -4.83 0.34
CA ALA A 59 3.18 -4.99 -1.07
C ALA A 59 1.97 -4.96 -2.01
N GLU A 60 0.84 -5.55 -1.59
CA GLU A 60 -0.42 -5.50 -2.34
C GLU A 60 -0.95 -4.06 -2.44
N ASP A 61 -0.95 -3.34 -1.33
CA ASP A 61 -1.39 -1.95 -1.27
C ASP A 61 -0.51 -1.02 -2.11
N CYS A 62 0.80 -1.23 -2.09
CA CYS A 62 1.73 -0.50 -2.94
C CYS A 62 1.51 -0.78 -4.43
N SER A 63 1.20 -2.04 -4.78
CA SER A 63 0.86 -2.40 -6.16
C SER A 63 -0.41 -1.69 -6.64
N LYS A 64 -1.43 -1.60 -5.79
CA LYS A 64 -2.67 -0.84 -6.08
C LYS A 64 -2.38 0.66 -6.20
N ALA A 65 -1.59 1.22 -5.29
CA ALA A 65 -1.18 2.62 -5.35
C ALA A 65 -0.45 2.95 -6.64
N ALA A 66 0.47 2.08 -7.09
CA ALA A 66 1.25 2.25 -8.30
C ALA A 66 0.39 2.12 -9.57
N PHE A 67 -0.68 1.32 -9.51
CA PHE A 67 -1.67 1.24 -10.58
C PHE A 67 -2.49 2.52 -10.71
N LEU A 68 -2.86 3.15 -9.59
CA LEU A 68 -3.62 4.40 -9.57
C LEU A 68 -2.80 5.60 -10.00
N ASP A 69 -1.58 5.71 -9.46
CA ASP A 69 -0.68 6.84 -9.71
C ASP A 69 0.72 6.34 -10.02
N ARG A 70 0.93 6.00 -11.30
CA ARG A 70 2.21 5.51 -11.82
C ARG A 70 3.30 6.57 -11.80
N ASN A 71 2.95 7.85 -11.77
CA ASN A 71 3.93 8.94 -11.78
C ASN A 71 4.35 9.38 -10.38
N ASN A 72 3.76 8.81 -9.34
CA ASN A 72 4.11 9.14 -7.97
C ASN A 72 5.43 8.48 -7.57
N VAL A 73 6.51 9.28 -7.62
CA VAL A 73 7.84 8.85 -7.18
C VAL A 73 7.85 8.30 -5.76
N LYS A 74 6.96 8.80 -4.89
CA LYS A 74 6.81 8.31 -3.51
C LYS A 74 6.34 6.87 -3.54
N VAL A 75 5.27 6.56 -4.28
CA VAL A 75 4.73 5.21 -4.39
C VAL A 75 5.75 4.24 -4.99
N ILE A 76 6.48 4.64 -6.03
CA ILE A 76 7.47 3.79 -6.70
C ILE A 76 8.63 3.45 -5.74
N SER A 77 9.23 4.46 -5.11
CA SER A 77 10.34 4.28 -4.16
C SER A 77 9.93 3.40 -2.97
N THR A 78 8.72 3.67 -2.48
CA THR A 78 8.09 2.95 -1.37
C THR A 78 7.86 1.48 -1.73
N SER A 79 7.30 1.20 -2.92
CA SER A 79 7.04 -0.16 -3.43
C SER A 79 8.33 -0.97 -3.59
N PHE A 80 9.39 -0.36 -4.12
CA PHE A 80 10.69 -1.01 -4.32
C PHE A 80 11.32 -1.41 -2.97
N SER A 81 11.29 -0.47 -2.02
CA SER A 81 11.79 -0.67 -0.66
C SER A 81 11.06 -1.83 0.04
N TYR A 82 9.74 -1.91 -0.11
CA TYR A 82 8.91 -2.89 0.59
C TYR A 82 8.96 -4.27 -0.04
N ARG A 83 9.09 -4.34 -1.37
CA ARG A 83 9.33 -5.59 -2.08
C ARG A 83 10.69 -6.18 -1.69
N PHE A 84 11.71 -5.34 -1.54
CA PHE A 84 13.03 -5.79 -1.11
C PHE A 84 12.99 -6.36 0.31
N LEU A 85 12.37 -5.65 1.28
CA LEU A 85 12.20 -6.14 2.65
C LEU A 85 11.37 -7.42 2.73
N TYR A 86 10.32 -7.56 1.92
CA TYR A 86 9.54 -8.80 1.83
C TYR A 86 10.40 -10.01 1.46
N ILE A 87 11.36 -9.83 0.54
CA ILE A 87 12.27 -10.89 0.09
C ILE A 87 13.30 -11.24 1.16
N ILE A 88 13.74 -10.27 1.97
CA ILE A 88 14.73 -10.51 3.04
C ILE A 88 14.09 -11.23 4.25
N ASP A 89 12.87 -10.86 4.65
CA ASP A 89 12.18 -11.48 5.81
C ASP A 89 11.60 -12.86 5.46
N CYS A 90 11.26 -13.11 4.19
CA CYS A 90 10.98 -14.45 3.69
C CYS A 90 12.29 -15.22 3.47
N ASN A 91 12.70 -16.02 4.46
CA ASN A 91 13.76 -17.03 4.35
C ASN A 91 13.70 -17.78 2.99
N PRO A 92 14.86 -18.09 2.36
CA PRO A 92 14.97 -18.56 0.97
C PRO A 92 14.45 -19.98 0.70
N SER A 93 13.78 -20.64 1.65
CA SER A 93 13.35 -22.04 1.55
C SER A 93 11.94 -22.26 0.97
N GLU A 94 11.08 -21.24 0.82
CA GLU A 94 9.67 -21.48 0.49
C GLU A 94 9.15 -20.95 -0.85
N LYS A 95 9.90 -20.17 -1.64
CA LYS A 95 9.31 -19.53 -2.84
C LYS A 95 10.17 -19.61 -4.09
N LEU A 96 10.48 -20.84 -4.51
CA LEU A 96 10.80 -21.17 -5.91
C LEU A 96 9.57 -21.09 -6.86
N GLY A 97 8.58 -20.25 -6.55
CA GLY A 97 7.30 -20.23 -7.28
C GLY A 97 6.45 -18.97 -7.15
N ALA A 98 6.88 -17.95 -6.39
CA ALA A 98 6.14 -16.69 -6.35
C ALA A 98 6.49 -15.82 -7.55
N LYS A 99 5.76 -16.06 -8.64
CA LYS A 99 5.74 -15.23 -9.84
C LYS A 99 5.61 -13.76 -9.42
N LEU A 100 6.65 -12.97 -9.70
CA LEU A 100 6.54 -11.51 -9.69
C LEU A 100 5.32 -11.15 -10.56
N PRO A 101 4.46 -10.18 -10.16
CA PRO A 101 3.45 -9.67 -11.07
C PRO A 101 4.20 -9.08 -12.27
N ASP A 102 4.04 -9.75 -13.40
CA ASP A 102 4.61 -9.38 -14.68
C ASP A 102 4.04 -8.02 -15.08
N HIS A 103 4.86 -6.98 -15.02
CA HIS A 103 4.55 -5.66 -15.56
C HIS A 103 5.13 -5.48 -16.97
N SER A 104 5.35 -6.57 -17.71
CA SER A 104 5.72 -6.53 -19.11
C SER A 104 4.54 -6.90 -20.01
N THR A 105 4.20 -5.92 -20.87
CA THR A 105 3.70 -6.17 -22.22
C THR A 105 2.20 -6.43 -22.39
N LYS A 106 1.45 -5.33 -22.49
CA LYS A 106 0.56 -5.12 -23.65
C LYS A 106 0.43 -3.63 -23.99
N CYS A 107 1.57 -3.01 -24.31
CA CYS A 107 1.58 -2.08 -25.43
C CYS A 107 1.74 -2.97 -26.67
N ASN A 108 0.64 -3.21 -27.39
CA ASN A 108 0.70 -3.41 -28.83
C ASN A 108 -0.58 -2.85 -29.43
N SER A 109 -0.34 -1.86 -30.26
CA SER A 109 -1.23 -1.13 -31.15
C SER A 109 -2.19 -2.03 -31.93
N VAL A 110 -3.37 -1.49 -32.20
CA VAL A 110 -4.07 -1.71 -33.49
C VAL A 110 -4.11 -0.37 -34.18
#